data_AF-A0A8H4EX73-F1
#
_entry.id   AF-A0A8H4EX73-F1
#
_cell.length_a   1.000
_cell.length_b   1.000
_cell.length_c   1.000
_cell.angle_alpha   90.00
_cell.angle_beta   90.00
_cell.angle_gamma   90.00
#
_symmetry.space_group_name_H-M   'P 1'
#
loop_
_entity.id
_entity.type
_entity.pdbx_description
1 polymer ?
#
loop_
_entity_poly.entity_id
_entity_poly.type
_entity_poly.pdbx_seq_one_letter_code
_entity_poly.pdbx_strand_id
1 'polypeptide(L)'
;MPIMPEAAIQEWVRHVLDRSRHHRIERFCLDLDFISGVMVAISPWILQISKTMETSEFVLNYVKMNKLAEVVSDEIEPTYLGLLLHQCKPRLIQVKGVDNIMQHRRWMKEGRSDLFAYSGERSWRFFDASIHQQQDASIHINDIHLSLSDAFHPPMQHGQAQSGRISKLQFYNSILHSASFPLISQRLPALDTLSIDTCHLVKHPQPFTLKISLPATDIGLLSLRVASQDAYSDLSNIQLLHATSESGHYTLVIETETKTYVSYVEGNHKLSSDSHDGSIPVQGTKDSYLVWIECKTLKEFSLSNDTRTLYVQLEATA
;
A
#
# COMPACT_ATOMS: atom_id res chain seq x y z
N MET A 1 -3.82 -34.31 -8.43
CA MET A 1 -3.05 -33.20 -9.06
C MET A 1 -1.76 -33.05 -8.29
N PRO A 2 -0.58 -32.90 -8.92
CA PRO A 2 0.62 -32.66 -8.15
C PRO A 2 0.61 -31.18 -7.75
N ILE A 3 0.05 -30.94 -6.57
CA ILE A 3 0.50 -29.90 -5.66
C ILE A 3 2.03 -30.04 -5.64
N MET A 4 2.79 -28.98 -5.90
CA MET A 4 4.20 -29.01 -5.53
C MET A 4 4.17 -29.23 -4.01
N PRO A 5 4.52 -30.44 -3.50
CA PRO A 5 4.17 -30.79 -2.13
C PRO A 5 4.81 -29.76 -1.22
N GLU A 6 4.09 -29.31 -0.19
CA GLU A 6 4.58 -28.36 0.82
C GLU A 6 6.04 -28.62 1.23
N ALA A 7 6.41 -29.90 1.30
CA ALA A 7 7.78 -30.37 1.49
C ALA A 7 8.80 -29.78 0.51
N ALA A 8 8.51 -29.67 -0.78
CA ALA A 8 9.43 -29.14 -1.79
C ALA A 8 9.64 -27.62 -1.68
N ILE A 9 8.62 -26.84 -1.32
CA ILE A 9 8.80 -25.41 -1.01
C ILE A 9 9.60 -25.27 0.28
N GLN A 10 9.24 -25.99 1.35
CA GLN A 10 9.91 -25.93 2.64
C GLN A 10 11.38 -26.39 2.56
N GLU A 11 11.66 -27.46 1.84
CA GLU A 11 13.01 -28.03 1.65
C GLU A 11 13.87 -27.10 0.78
N TRP A 12 13.26 -26.42 -0.19
CA TRP A 12 13.91 -25.39 -0.97
C TRP A 12 14.18 -24.11 -0.15
N VAL A 13 13.21 -23.64 0.64
CA VAL A 13 13.38 -22.53 1.59
C VAL A 13 14.52 -22.86 2.54
N ARG A 14 14.56 -24.07 3.07
CA ARG A 14 15.70 -24.59 3.84
C ARG A 14 17.01 -24.51 3.07
N HIS A 15 17.04 -24.95 1.81
CA HIS A 15 18.26 -24.93 0.99
C HIS A 15 18.77 -23.51 0.72
N VAL A 16 17.86 -22.56 0.48
CA VAL A 16 18.19 -21.15 0.30
C VAL A 16 18.69 -20.54 1.61
N LEU A 17 17.98 -20.78 2.71
CA LEU A 17 18.31 -20.26 4.03
C LEU A 17 19.63 -20.85 4.58
N ASP A 18 19.88 -22.14 4.35
CA ASP A 18 21.13 -22.80 4.74
C ASP A 18 22.34 -22.20 4.02
N ARG A 19 22.17 -21.83 2.75
CA ARG A 19 23.21 -21.13 1.98
C ARG A 19 23.29 -19.63 2.29
N SER A 20 22.27 -19.03 2.90
CA SER A 20 22.26 -17.62 3.32
C SER A 20 22.62 -17.40 4.79
N ARG A 21 22.95 -18.44 5.56
CA ARG A 21 23.39 -18.33 6.98
C ARG A 21 24.52 -17.32 7.22
N HIS A 22 25.25 -16.92 6.17
CA HIS A 22 26.38 -16.00 6.24
C HIS A 22 26.09 -14.62 5.63
N HIS A 23 24.95 -14.42 4.95
CA HIS A 23 24.62 -13.17 4.25
C HIS A 23 23.13 -12.84 4.37
N ARG A 24 22.81 -11.65 4.90
CA ARG A 24 21.45 -11.13 4.95
C ARG A 24 20.92 -10.96 3.52
N ILE A 25 19.65 -11.29 3.30
CA ILE A 25 18.99 -11.06 2.03
C ILE A 25 18.76 -9.55 1.88
N GLU A 26 19.30 -8.94 0.83
CA GLU A 26 19.15 -7.49 0.62
C GLU A 26 17.76 -7.18 0.04
N ARG A 27 17.30 -8.00 -0.92
CA ARG A 27 16.02 -7.79 -1.60
C ARG A 27 15.28 -9.11 -1.84
N PHE A 28 14.00 -9.11 -1.53
CA PHE A 28 13.02 -10.11 -1.92
C PHE A 28 12.00 -9.46 -2.85
N CYS A 29 11.77 -10.04 -4.03
CA CYS A 29 10.77 -9.57 -4.98
C CYS A 29 9.82 -10.70 -5.34
N LEU A 30 8.52 -10.51 -5.11
CA LEU A 30 7.43 -11.33 -5.63
C LEU A 30 6.78 -10.59 -6.79
N ASP A 31 6.94 -11.13 -8.00
CA ASP A 31 6.35 -10.58 -9.22
C ASP A 31 5.28 -11.55 -9.75
N LEU A 32 4.00 -11.19 -9.57
CA LEU A 32 2.84 -11.96 -10.01
C LEU A 32 2.40 -11.62 -11.45
N ASP A 33 2.95 -10.55 -12.03
CA ASP A 33 2.67 -10.08 -13.40
C ASP A 33 3.73 -10.55 -14.41
N PHE A 34 4.69 -11.36 -13.97
CA PHE A 34 5.82 -11.76 -14.81
C PHE A 34 5.37 -12.62 -16.01
N ILE A 35 5.68 -12.14 -17.22
CA ILE A 35 5.50 -12.86 -18.48
C ILE A 35 6.89 -13.24 -19.01
N SER A 36 7.27 -14.53 -18.94
CA SER A 36 8.53 -14.99 -19.52
C SER A 36 8.46 -15.03 -21.05
N GLY A 37 9.42 -14.37 -21.72
CA GLY A 37 9.54 -14.34 -23.18
C GLY A 37 9.96 -15.68 -23.82
N VAL A 38 10.37 -16.67 -23.03
CA VAL A 38 10.75 -18.01 -23.50
C VAL A 38 10.13 -19.04 -22.57
N MET A 39 8.94 -19.52 -22.92
CA MET A 39 8.30 -20.63 -22.21
C MET A 39 7.75 -21.66 -23.18
N VAL A 40 8.49 -22.76 -23.30
CA VAL A 40 7.99 -24.03 -23.84
C VAL A 40 7.03 -24.60 -22.79
N ALA A 41 5.79 -24.83 -23.19
CA ALA A 41 4.75 -25.39 -22.34
C ALA A 41 5.12 -26.81 -21.87
N ILE A 42 5.62 -26.95 -20.65
CA ILE A 42 5.85 -28.28 -20.02
C ILE A 42 5.18 -28.38 -18.63
N SER A 43 4.69 -27.27 -18.06
CA SER A 43 3.92 -27.28 -16.80
C SER A 43 3.03 -26.03 -16.71
N PRO A 44 1.83 -26.11 -16.11
CA PRO A 44 0.95 -24.95 -15.90
C PRO A 44 1.51 -23.92 -14.90
N TRP A 45 2.70 -24.18 -14.32
CA TRP A 45 3.33 -23.33 -13.33
C TRP A 45 4.80 -23.11 -13.68
N ILE A 46 5.25 -21.86 -13.62
CA ILE A 46 6.67 -21.54 -13.67
C ILE A 46 6.98 -20.62 -12.51
N LEU A 47 7.60 -21.20 -11.50
CA LEU A 47 8.30 -20.46 -10.48
C LEU A 47 9.70 -20.18 -11.00
N GLN A 48 9.93 -19.00 -11.57
CA GLN A 48 11.28 -18.62 -11.98
C GLN A 48 11.96 -17.95 -10.79
N ILE A 49 12.90 -18.67 -10.20
CA ILE A 49 13.69 -18.19 -9.09
C ILE A 49 15.07 -17.82 -9.60
N SER A 50 15.41 -16.54 -9.52
CA SER A 50 16.75 -16.07 -9.80
C SER A 50 17.37 -15.53 -8.52
N LYS A 51 18.54 -16.08 -8.18
CA LYS A 51 19.44 -15.54 -7.16
C LYS A 51 20.66 -14.97 -7.87
N THR A 52 20.89 -13.68 -7.72
CA THR A 52 22.12 -13.03 -8.17
C THR A 52 23.11 -13.01 -7.01
N MET A 53 24.18 -13.81 -7.11
CA MET A 53 25.21 -13.91 -6.07
C MET A 53 25.86 -12.56 -5.76
N GLU A 54 25.97 -11.68 -6.75
CA GLU A 54 26.62 -10.37 -6.63
C GLU A 54 25.81 -9.34 -5.82
N THR A 55 24.46 -9.41 -5.87
CA THR A 55 23.58 -8.42 -5.21
C THR A 55 22.86 -8.96 -3.98
N SER A 56 23.06 -10.23 -3.61
CA SER A 56 22.29 -10.92 -2.55
C SER A 56 20.76 -10.73 -2.69
N GLU A 57 20.32 -10.66 -3.94
CA GLU A 57 18.92 -10.45 -4.31
C GLU A 57 18.25 -11.79 -4.63
N PHE A 58 17.01 -11.89 -4.18
CA PHE A 58 16.13 -13.02 -4.42
C PHE A 58 14.89 -12.52 -5.14
N VAL A 59 14.72 -12.98 -6.37
CA VAL A 59 13.52 -12.70 -7.16
C VAL A 59 12.75 -13.99 -7.33
N LEU A 60 11.52 -13.99 -6.80
CA LEU A 60 10.51 -15.00 -6.98
C LEU A 60 9.53 -14.50 -8.03
N ASN A 61 9.72 -14.91 -9.28
CA ASN A 61 8.75 -14.63 -10.33
C ASN A 61 7.71 -15.74 -10.34
N TYR A 62 6.45 -15.35 -10.25
CA TYR A 62 5.31 -16.25 -10.33
C TYR A 62 4.61 -16.03 -11.66
N VAL A 63 4.76 -16.96 -12.60
CA VAL A 63 4.09 -16.86 -13.91
C VAL A 63 2.69 -17.47 -13.80
N LYS A 64 1.66 -16.63 -13.94
CA LYS A 64 0.28 -17.10 -14.13
C LYS A 64 0.10 -17.58 -15.57
N MET A 65 0.12 -18.90 -15.82
CA MET A 65 -0.20 -19.42 -17.15
C MET A 65 -1.73 -19.42 -17.40
N ASN A 66 -2.14 -18.54 -18.31
CA ASN A 66 -3.42 -18.46 -19.00
C ASN A 66 -4.68 -18.01 -18.23
N LYS A 67 -5.38 -17.06 -18.90
CA LYS A 67 -6.67 -16.42 -18.56
C LYS A 67 -7.89 -17.37 -18.57
N LEU A 68 -7.71 -18.67 -18.78
CA LEU A 68 -8.81 -19.65 -18.95
C LEU A 68 -9.05 -20.53 -17.72
N ALA A 69 -8.19 -20.46 -16.70
CA ALA A 69 -8.35 -21.19 -15.44
C ALA A 69 -8.80 -20.22 -14.33
N GLU A 70 -10.00 -19.66 -14.45
CA GLU A 70 -10.63 -18.86 -13.38
C GLU A 70 -11.06 -19.70 -12.17
N VAL A 71 -10.87 -21.02 -12.20
CA VAL A 71 -11.47 -21.94 -11.20
C VAL A 71 -10.42 -22.78 -10.45
N VAL A 72 -9.13 -22.63 -10.75
CA VAL A 72 -8.08 -23.44 -10.09
C VAL A 72 -6.93 -22.54 -9.65
N SER A 73 -6.97 -22.06 -8.41
CA SER A 73 -5.76 -21.58 -7.77
C SER A 73 -5.70 -22.00 -6.31
N ASP A 74 -5.09 -23.16 -6.09
CA ASP A 74 -4.26 -23.37 -4.90
C ASP A 74 -3.04 -22.44 -5.09
N GLU A 75 -3.23 -21.18 -4.70
CA GLU A 75 -2.24 -20.11 -4.71
C GLU A 75 -1.07 -20.50 -3.78
N ILE A 76 0.09 -19.85 -3.89
CA ILE A 76 0.98 -19.77 -2.72
C ILE A 76 0.13 -19.11 -1.65
N GLU A 77 -0.32 -19.89 -0.65
CA GLU A 77 -1.06 -19.28 0.44
C GLU A 77 -0.18 -18.17 1.02
N PRO A 78 -0.67 -16.93 1.13
CA PRO A 78 0.14 -15.83 1.66
C PRO A 78 0.67 -16.12 3.08
N THR A 79 0.05 -17.06 3.79
CA THR A 79 0.57 -17.69 5.01
C THR A 79 2.03 -18.16 4.86
N TYR A 80 2.37 -18.86 3.76
CA TYR A 80 3.73 -19.33 3.50
C TYR A 80 4.69 -18.22 3.12
N LEU A 81 4.20 -17.21 2.39
CA LEU A 81 4.98 -16.02 2.07
C LEU A 81 5.41 -15.28 3.34
N GLY A 82 4.50 -15.11 4.30
CA GLY A 82 4.81 -14.45 5.58
C GLY A 82 5.89 -15.20 6.37
N LEU A 83 5.79 -16.54 6.45
CA LEU A 83 6.80 -17.38 7.09
C LEU A 83 8.16 -17.26 6.39
N LEU A 84 8.17 -17.28 5.06
CA LEU A 84 9.39 -17.13 4.27
C LEU A 84 10.06 -15.79 4.51
N LEU A 85 9.30 -14.69 4.43
CA LEU A 85 9.79 -13.34 4.67
C LEU A 85 10.33 -13.20 6.09
N HIS A 86 9.64 -13.75 7.08
CA HIS A 86 10.10 -13.74 8.47
C HIS A 86 11.44 -14.48 8.66
N GLN A 87 11.62 -15.62 8.00
CA GLN A 87 12.87 -16.38 8.07
C GLN A 87 14.02 -15.69 7.33
N CYS A 88 13.73 -15.10 6.17
CA CYS A 88 14.70 -14.42 5.30
C CYS A 88 15.15 -13.05 5.83
N LYS A 89 14.26 -12.35 6.55
CA LYS A 89 14.45 -10.96 7.04
C LYS A 89 15.06 -10.02 6.00
N PRO A 90 14.49 -9.96 4.78
CA PRO A 90 15.01 -9.11 3.72
C PRO A 90 15.00 -7.64 4.14
N ARG A 91 15.98 -6.85 3.68
CA ARG A 91 15.93 -5.39 3.88
C ARG A 91 14.85 -4.73 3.02
N LEU A 92 14.68 -5.20 1.79
CA LEU A 92 13.68 -4.71 0.86
C LEU A 92 12.74 -5.86 0.44
N ILE A 93 11.44 -5.66 0.63
CA ILE A 93 10.38 -6.54 0.15
C ILE A 93 9.65 -5.81 -0.97
N GLN A 94 9.48 -6.46 -2.11
CA GLN A 94 8.69 -5.95 -3.22
C GLN A 94 7.63 -6.97 -3.59
N VAL A 95 6.39 -6.53 -3.69
CA VAL A 95 5.26 -7.33 -4.16
C VAL A 95 4.61 -6.59 -5.31
N LYS A 96 4.44 -7.23 -6.46
CA LYS A 96 3.90 -6.62 -7.68
C LYS A 96 2.83 -7.51 -8.30
N GLY A 97 1.88 -6.89 -8.99
CA GLY A 97 0.85 -7.60 -9.76
C GLY A 97 -0.14 -8.39 -8.91
N VAL A 98 -0.42 -7.92 -7.69
CA VAL A 98 -1.37 -8.63 -6.80
C VAL A 98 -2.74 -8.70 -7.46
N ASP A 99 -3.17 -7.57 -8.03
CA ASP A 99 -4.42 -7.40 -8.74
C ASP A 99 -4.21 -6.83 -10.14
N ASN A 100 -5.14 -7.12 -11.04
CA ASN A 100 -5.22 -6.43 -12.31
C ASN A 100 -5.88 -5.05 -12.10
N ILE A 101 -5.10 -4.08 -11.63
CA ILE A 101 -5.61 -2.73 -11.30
C ILE A 101 -6.26 -2.04 -12.50
N MET A 102 -5.75 -2.25 -13.72
CA MET A 102 -6.37 -1.67 -14.92
C MET A 102 -7.77 -2.21 -15.16
N GLN A 103 -7.98 -3.52 -14.94
CA GLN A 103 -9.30 -4.13 -15.00
C GLN A 103 -10.20 -3.64 -13.86
N HIS A 104 -9.66 -3.52 -12.64
CA HIS A 104 -10.43 -3.01 -11.51
C HIS A 104 -10.90 -1.56 -11.72
N ARG A 105 -10.02 -0.68 -12.25
CA ARG A 105 -10.38 0.68 -12.65
C ARG A 105 -11.51 0.70 -13.67
N ARG A 106 -11.46 -0.20 -14.66
CA ARG A 106 -12.53 -0.34 -15.65
C ARG A 106 -13.85 -0.77 -15.00
N TRP A 107 -13.84 -1.76 -14.11
CA TRP A 107 -15.05 -2.21 -13.41
C TRP A 107 -15.63 -1.12 -12.51
N MET A 108 -14.80 -0.33 -11.82
CA MET A 108 -15.29 0.81 -11.02
C MET A 108 -16.02 1.82 -11.90
N LYS A 109 -15.48 2.13 -13.09
CA LYS A 109 -16.14 3.02 -14.07
C LYS A 109 -17.49 2.46 -14.55
N GLU A 110 -17.58 1.14 -14.71
CA GLU A 110 -18.79 0.45 -15.15
C GLU A 110 -19.81 0.26 -14.00
N GLY A 111 -19.52 0.71 -12.78
CA GLY A 111 -20.37 0.53 -11.60
C GLY A 111 -20.44 -0.92 -11.11
N ARG A 112 -19.46 -1.75 -11.49
CA ARG A 112 -19.42 -3.19 -11.23
C ARG A 112 -18.65 -3.53 -9.96
N SER A 113 -19.07 -2.96 -8.82
CA SER A 113 -18.43 -3.21 -7.54
C SER A 113 -18.62 -4.62 -7.00
N ASP A 114 -19.60 -5.34 -7.54
CA ASP A 114 -19.87 -6.75 -7.28
C ASP A 114 -18.68 -7.68 -7.62
N LEU A 115 -17.84 -7.26 -8.57
CA LEU A 115 -16.73 -8.08 -9.06
C LEU A 115 -15.47 -8.03 -8.19
N PHE A 116 -15.46 -7.24 -7.10
CA PHE A 116 -14.28 -7.04 -6.25
C PHE A 116 -14.14 -8.00 -5.06
N ALA A 117 -15.17 -8.79 -4.74
CA ALA A 117 -15.22 -9.56 -3.49
C ALA A 117 -14.02 -10.52 -3.32
N TYR A 118 -13.65 -11.24 -4.37
CA TYR A 118 -12.52 -12.20 -4.33
C TYR A 118 -11.15 -11.52 -4.33
N SER A 119 -11.00 -10.35 -4.96
CA SER A 119 -9.73 -9.61 -4.93
C SER A 119 -9.38 -9.07 -3.54
N GLY A 120 -10.40 -8.66 -2.77
CA GLY A 120 -10.19 -8.04 -1.46
C GLY A 120 -9.47 -8.97 -0.47
N GLU A 121 -9.94 -10.21 -0.31
CA GLU A 121 -9.33 -11.18 0.61
C GLU A 121 -7.88 -11.48 0.25
N ARG A 122 -7.63 -11.82 -1.01
CA ARG A 122 -6.29 -12.13 -1.50
C ARG A 122 -5.31 -10.98 -1.24
N SER A 123 -5.72 -9.76 -1.55
CA SER A 123 -4.89 -8.57 -1.39
C SER A 123 -4.56 -8.29 0.07
N TRP A 124 -5.54 -8.43 0.97
CA TRP A 124 -5.28 -8.36 2.41
C TRP A 124 -4.31 -9.44 2.88
N ARG A 125 -4.43 -10.68 2.38
CA ARG A 125 -3.51 -11.76 2.75
C ARG A 125 -2.07 -11.49 2.28
N PHE A 126 -1.87 -10.93 1.08
CA PHE A 126 -0.53 -10.51 0.61
C PHE A 126 0.04 -9.34 1.40
N PHE A 127 -0.79 -8.36 1.76
CA PHE A 127 -0.40 -7.27 2.64
C PHE A 127 0.07 -7.80 4.00
N ASP A 128 -0.75 -8.64 4.65
CA ASP A 128 -0.47 -9.24 5.95
C ASP A 128 0.81 -10.08 5.92
N ALA A 129 1.00 -10.88 4.88
CA ALA A 129 2.22 -11.66 4.68
C ALA A 129 3.47 -10.76 4.57
N SER A 130 3.36 -9.64 3.85
CA SER A 130 4.48 -8.74 3.59
C SER A 130 4.97 -8.02 4.84
N ILE A 131 4.07 -7.74 5.78
CA ILE A 131 4.39 -7.04 7.02
C ILE A 131 4.66 -8.00 8.20
N HIS A 132 4.24 -9.27 8.09
CA HIS A 132 4.28 -10.23 9.19
C HIS A 132 5.68 -10.37 9.80
N GLN A 133 5.81 -9.98 11.07
CA GLN A 133 7.03 -10.09 11.88
C GLN A 133 8.28 -9.53 11.19
N GLN A 134 8.11 -8.48 10.39
CA GLN A 134 9.21 -7.75 9.78
C GLN A 134 9.77 -6.70 10.74
N GLN A 135 11.05 -6.36 10.60
CA GLN A 135 11.71 -5.35 11.40
C GLN A 135 12.70 -4.57 10.52
N ASP A 136 12.59 -3.24 10.55
CA ASP A 136 13.39 -2.27 9.80
C ASP A 136 13.40 -2.52 8.28
N ALA A 137 12.39 -3.25 7.78
CA ALA A 137 12.25 -3.58 6.37
C ALA A 137 11.56 -2.44 5.60
N SER A 138 12.00 -2.23 4.35
CA SER A 138 11.33 -1.41 3.36
C SER A 138 10.42 -2.29 2.52
N ILE A 139 9.12 -2.01 2.49
CA ILE A 139 8.09 -2.82 1.85
C ILE A 139 7.46 -1.99 0.73
N HIS A 140 7.57 -2.45 -0.51
CA HIS A 140 6.96 -1.82 -1.68
C HIS A 140 5.89 -2.76 -2.23
N ILE A 141 4.66 -2.28 -2.28
CA ILE A 141 3.51 -3.03 -2.79
C ILE A 141 2.94 -2.26 -3.98
N ASN A 142 2.93 -2.94 -5.12
CA ASN A 142 2.41 -2.41 -6.35
C ASN A 142 1.16 -3.18 -6.76
N ASP A 143 0.26 -2.47 -7.42
CA ASP A 143 -0.89 -3.04 -8.09
C ASP A 143 -1.79 -3.86 -7.13
N ILE A 144 -2.07 -3.30 -5.94
CA ILE A 144 -2.95 -3.93 -4.94
C ILE A 144 -4.26 -3.17 -4.76
N HIS A 145 -5.37 -3.88 -4.57
CA HIS A 145 -6.68 -3.33 -4.24
C HIS A 145 -7.03 -3.68 -2.79
N LEU A 146 -6.85 -2.72 -1.89
CA LEU A 146 -7.24 -2.85 -0.48
C LEU A 146 -8.61 -2.20 -0.26
N SER A 147 -9.64 -3.03 -0.19
CA SER A 147 -11.01 -2.64 0.11
C SER A 147 -11.60 -3.45 1.25
N LEU A 148 -12.67 -2.91 1.85
CA LEU A 148 -13.55 -3.68 2.70
C LEU A 148 -14.80 -3.99 1.89
N SER A 149 -15.24 -5.25 1.94
CA SER A 149 -16.50 -5.67 1.34
C SER A 149 -17.36 -6.29 2.42
N ASP A 150 -18.68 -6.24 2.24
CA ASP A 150 -19.62 -6.93 3.15
C ASP A 150 -19.34 -8.44 3.22
N ALA A 151 -18.75 -9.00 2.16
CA ALA A 151 -18.38 -10.40 2.06
C ALA A 151 -17.07 -10.76 2.80
N PHE A 152 -16.18 -9.80 3.01
CA PHE A 152 -14.88 -10.04 3.64
C PHE A 152 -14.45 -8.87 4.51
N HIS A 153 -14.38 -9.15 5.81
CA HIS A 153 -13.75 -8.30 6.80
C HIS A 153 -12.43 -8.97 7.18
N PRO A 154 -11.27 -8.39 6.84
CA PRO A 154 -9.99 -8.97 7.21
C PRO A 154 -9.96 -9.13 8.73
N PRO A 155 -9.56 -10.31 9.23
CA PRO A 155 -9.59 -10.58 10.66
C PRO A 155 -8.79 -9.50 11.39
N MET A 156 -9.43 -8.88 12.37
CA MET A 156 -8.73 -7.99 13.29
C MET A 156 -7.82 -8.87 14.16
N GLN A 157 -6.51 -8.77 13.97
CA GLN A 157 -5.53 -9.47 14.78
C GLN A 157 -5.49 -8.88 16.20
N HIS A 158 -6.45 -9.25 17.04
CA HIS A 158 -6.49 -8.86 18.44
C HIS A 158 -5.28 -9.50 19.15
N GLY A 159 -4.29 -8.69 19.52
CA GLY A 159 -3.12 -9.12 20.29
C GLY A 159 -1.88 -9.55 19.48
N GLN A 160 -1.88 -9.41 18.15
CA GLN A 160 -0.69 -9.64 17.29
C GLN A 160 -0.31 -8.39 16.50
N ALA A 161 -0.39 -7.20 17.13
CA ALA A 161 0.19 -6.01 16.51
C ALA A 161 1.67 -6.28 16.19
N GLN A 162 2.12 -5.89 15.00
CA GLN A 162 3.51 -6.04 14.63
C GLN A 162 4.38 -5.30 15.65
N SER A 163 5.26 -6.03 16.33
CA SER A 163 6.15 -5.45 17.35
C SER A 163 7.35 -4.72 16.75
N GLY A 164 7.70 -5.05 15.49
CA GLY A 164 8.79 -4.43 14.75
C GLY A 164 8.37 -3.14 14.06
N ARG A 165 9.25 -2.13 14.11
CA ARG A 165 9.15 -0.92 13.30
C ARG A 165 9.38 -1.26 11.83
N ILE A 166 8.53 -0.77 10.93
CA ILE A 166 8.77 -0.84 9.48
C ILE A 166 9.48 0.46 9.06
N SER A 167 10.56 0.34 8.30
CA SER A 167 11.34 1.52 7.88
C SER A 167 10.67 2.26 6.72
N LYS A 168 9.97 1.55 5.85
CA LYS A 168 9.16 2.17 4.81
C LYS A 168 8.06 1.24 4.35
N LEU A 169 6.85 1.77 4.16
CA LEU A 169 5.77 1.13 3.43
C LEU A 169 5.40 2.03 2.25
N GLN A 170 5.47 1.49 1.04
CA GLN A 170 5.08 2.19 -0.18
C GLN A 170 3.98 1.44 -0.89
N PHE A 171 2.89 2.13 -1.18
CA PHE A 171 1.90 1.70 -2.16
C PHE A 171 2.14 2.45 -3.46
N TYR A 172 2.16 1.72 -4.57
CA TYR A 172 2.32 2.29 -5.91
C TYR A 172 1.25 1.78 -6.86
N ASN A 173 0.68 2.67 -7.67
CA ASN A 173 -0.34 2.32 -8.69
C ASN A 173 -1.48 1.43 -8.14
N SER A 174 -1.84 1.60 -6.88
CA SER A 174 -2.76 0.72 -6.14
C SER A 174 -4.13 1.37 -5.95
N ILE A 175 -5.15 0.60 -5.60
CA ILE A 175 -6.48 1.10 -5.23
C ILE A 175 -6.65 0.93 -3.71
N LEU A 176 -6.78 2.02 -2.96
CA LEU A 176 -6.90 2.00 -1.51
C LEU A 176 -8.23 2.64 -1.09
N HIS A 177 -9.10 1.90 -0.42
CA HIS A 177 -10.30 2.48 0.17
C HIS A 177 -9.96 3.23 1.46
N SER A 178 -10.63 4.35 1.73
CA SER A 178 -10.42 5.09 3.00
C SER A 178 -10.63 4.22 4.25
N ALA A 179 -11.51 3.22 4.17
CA ALA A 179 -11.80 2.30 5.25
C ALA A 179 -10.70 1.24 5.49
N SER A 180 -9.72 1.10 4.59
CA SER A 180 -8.56 0.22 4.81
C SER A 180 -7.53 0.84 5.75
N PHE A 181 -7.43 2.17 5.84
CA PHE A 181 -6.40 2.83 6.66
C PHE A 181 -6.51 2.48 8.15
N PRO A 182 -7.68 2.45 8.81
CA PRO A 182 -7.77 2.03 10.21
C PRO A 182 -7.23 0.62 10.45
N LEU A 183 -7.41 -0.29 9.48
CA LEU A 183 -6.91 -1.67 9.56
C LEU A 183 -5.41 -1.77 9.32
N ILE A 184 -4.88 -0.95 8.42
CA ILE A 184 -3.43 -0.77 8.23
C ILE A 184 -2.83 -0.25 9.54
N SER A 185 -3.50 0.71 10.18
CA SER A 185 -3.04 1.34 11.41
C SER A 185 -2.87 0.37 12.57
N GLN A 186 -3.85 -0.51 12.75
CA GLN A 186 -3.81 -1.53 13.79
C GLN A 186 -2.68 -2.54 13.60
N ARG A 187 -2.31 -2.82 12.34
CA ARG A 187 -1.25 -3.76 12.00
C ARG A 187 0.14 -3.15 12.13
N LEU A 188 0.26 -1.85 11.83
CA LEU A 188 1.51 -1.10 11.79
C LEU A 188 1.46 0.02 12.83
N PRO A 189 1.73 -0.27 14.11
CA PRO A 189 1.76 0.77 15.13
C PRO A 189 2.98 1.70 15.04
N ALA A 190 4.07 1.29 14.38
CA ALA A 190 5.29 2.08 14.22
C ALA A 190 5.82 2.00 12.78
N LEU A 191 5.86 3.14 12.10
CA LEU A 191 6.24 3.26 10.70
C LEU A 191 7.09 4.50 10.46
N ASP A 192 8.31 4.33 9.96
CA ASP A 192 9.18 5.49 9.65
C ASP A 192 8.67 6.29 8.46
N THR A 193 8.23 5.62 7.40
CA THR A 193 7.74 6.29 6.20
C THR A 193 6.56 5.54 5.60
N LEU A 194 5.44 6.23 5.42
CA LEU A 194 4.33 5.79 4.59
C LEU A 194 4.34 6.60 3.29
N SER A 195 4.44 5.93 2.16
CA SER A 195 4.36 6.55 0.83
C SER A 195 3.18 5.99 0.06
N ILE A 196 2.28 6.87 -0.36
CA ILE A 196 1.15 6.57 -1.23
C ILE A 196 1.41 7.28 -2.54
N ASP A 197 1.94 6.54 -3.50
CA ASP A 197 2.40 7.08 -4.77
C ASP A 197 1.48 6.63 -5.90
N THR A 198 0.88 7.59 -6.59
CA THR A 198 0.06 7.35 -7.80
C THR A 198 -1.07 6.32 -7.56
N CYS A 199 -1.55 6.23 -6.32
CA CYS A 199 -2.66 5.37 -5.94
C CYS A 199 -4.01 6.03 -6.17
N HIS A 200 -5.01 5.20 -6.45
CA HIS A 200 -6.39 5.57 -6.51
C HIS A 200 -7.04 5.44 -5.13
N LEU A 201 -7.43 6.57 -4.52
CA LEU A 201 -7.99 6.58 -3.17
C LEU A 201 -9.51 6.54 -3.22
N VAL A 202 -10.10 5.35 -3.05
CA VAL A 202 -11.55 5.18 -3.17
C VAL A 202 -12.26 5.72 -1.93
N LYS A 203 -13.32 6.46 -2.22
CA LYS A 203 -13.92 7.51 -1.39
C LYS A 203 -14.75 7.00 -0.22
N HIS A 204 -14.70 7.78 0.86
CA HIS A 204 -15.77 7.97 1.84
C HIS A 204 -16.97 8.69 1.14
N PRO A 205 -18.22 8.62 1.63
CA PRO A 205 -19.40 9.26 1.00
C PRO A 205 -19.31 10.76 0.68
N GLN A 206 -18.26 11.48 1.11
CA GLN A 206 -18.08 12.90 0.86
C GLN A 206 -17.14 13.13 -0.35
N PRO A 207 -17.61 13.76 -1.43
CA PRO A 207 -16.83 13.91 -2.64
C PRO A 207 -15.60 14.82 -2.47
N PHE A 208 -15.61 15.80 -1.58
CA PHE A 208 -14.52 16.77 -1.50
C PHE A 208 -13.57 16.54 -0.32
N THR A 209 -13.58 15.33 0.24
CA THR A 209 -12.79 14.97 1.43
C THR A 209 -11.92 13.75 1.13
N LEU A 210 -10.61 13.88 1.33
CA LEU A 210 -9.70 12.76 1.54
C LEU A 210 -9.49 12.59 3.05
N LYS A 211 -9.87 11.44 3.61
CA LYS A 211 -9.54 11.07 4.99
C LYS A 211 -8.58 9.88 5.02
N ILE A 212 -7.42 10.05 5.64
CA ILE A 212 -6.45 9.00 5.96
C ILE A 212 -6.46 8.83 7.48
N SER A 213 -7.04 7.73 7.97
CA SER A 213 -7.19 7.47 9.40
C SER A 213 -6.25 6.35 9.83
N LEU A 214 -5.19 6.73 10.54
CA LEU A 214 -4.13 5.88 11.06
C LEU A 214 -3.96 6.06 12.60
N PRO A 215 -5.05 6.00 13.39
CA PRO A 215 -5.09 6.51 14.77
C PRO A 215 -4.15 5.79 15.74
N ALA A 216 -3.74 4.55 15.44
CA ALA A 216 -2.85 3.75 16.28
C ALA A 216 -1.38 3.79 15.83
N THR A 217 -1.05 4.56 14.79
CA THR A 217 0.27 4.52 14.16
C THR A 217 1.12 5.76 14.46
N ASP A 218 2.31 5.52 14.97
CA ASP A 218 3.41 6.49 15.03
C ASP A 218 4.12 6.56 13.66
N ILE A 219 4.07 7.72 13.00
CA ILE A 219 4.59 7.92 11.65
C ILE A 219 5.74 8.93 11.66
N GLY A 220 6.88 8.60 11.06
CA GLY A 220 7.92 9.58 10.75
C GLY A 220 7.46 10.54 9.65
N LEU A 221 7.42 10.03 8.42
CA LEU A 221 7.03 10.75 7.22
C LEU A 221 5.79 10.12 6.57
N LEU A 222 4.77 10.93 6.29
CA LEU A 222 3.68 10.57 5.38
C LEU A 222 3.84 11.33 4.07
N SER A 223 3.99 10.60 2.96
CA SER A 223 4.14 11.16 1.62
C SER A 223 3.00 10.73 0.71
N LEU A 224 2.29 11.70 0.17
CA LEU A 224 1.22 11.52 -0.79
C LEU A 224 1.63 12.11 -2.13
N ARG A 225 1.62 11.29 -3.19
CA ARG A 225 1.79 11.76 -4.56
C ARG A 225 0.53 11.52 -5.36
N VAL A 226 -0.13 12.61 -5.73
CA VAL A 226 -1.34 12.63 -6.53
C VAL A 226 -0.97 12.34 -7.99
N ALA A 227 -1.55 11.29 -8.58
CA ALA A 227 -1.39 10.99 -9.99
C ALA A 227 -2.12 12.01 -10.87
N SER A 228 -1.50 12.50 -11.94
CA SER A 228 -2.23 13.14 -13.06
C SER A 228 -2.95 12.14 -13.96
N GLN A 229 -2.51 10.87 -13.93
CA GLN A 229 -3.06 9.79 -14.74
C GLN A 229 -4.39 9.29 -14.15
N ASP A 230 -5.48 10.00 -14.44
CA ASP A 230 -6.80 9.40 -14.51
C ASP A 230 -7.63 10.16 -15.56
N ALA A 231 -7.40 9.85 -16.84
CA ALA A 231 -8.29 10.24 -17.95
C ALA A 231 -9.67 9.52 -17.91
N TYR A 232 -9.93 8.74 -16.86
CA TYR A 232 -11.08 7.83 -16.74
C TYR A 232 -12.04 8.28 -15.63
N SER A 233 -12.34 9.57 -15.62
CA SER A 233 -12.36 10.40 -14.43
C SER A 233 -13.78 10.68 -13.88
N ASP A 234 -14.28 9.84 -12.96
CA ASP A 234 -15.45 10.15 -12.10
C ASP A 234 -15.14 10.01 -10.59
N LEU A 235 -13.86 9.84 -10.21
CA LEU A 235 -13.47 9.41 -8.87
C LEU A 235 -12.45 10.39 -8.22
N SER A 236 -12.52 10.48 -6.89
CA SER A 236 -11.76 11.30 -5.92
C SER A 236 -10.51 12.07 -6.33
N ASN A 237 -9.59 11.45 -7.05
CA ASN A 237 -8.27 12.01 -7.31
C ASN A 237 -8.29 13.28 -8.17
N ILE A 238 -9.29 13.47 -9.04
CA ILE A 238 -9.38 14.65 -9.91
C ILE A 238 -9.57 15.93 -9.08
N GLN A 239 -10.45 15.85 -8.08
CA GLN A 239 -10.76 16.99 -7.22
C GLN A 239 -9.55 17.34 -6.34
N LEU A 240 -8.85 16.34 -5.83
CA LEU A 240 -7.58 16.53 -5.13
C LEU A 240 -6.49 17.10 -6.05
N LEU A 241 -6.41 16.64 -7.29
CA LEU A 241 -5.48 17.14 -8.30
C LEU A 241 -5.76 18.61 -8.63
N HIS A 242 -7.03 18.99 -8.82
CA HIS A 242 -7.41 20.39 -9.00
C HIS A 242 -7.10 21.22 -7.76
N ALA A 243 -7.40 20.72 -6.57
CA ALA A 243 -7.13 21.41 -5.32
C ALA A 243 -5.63 21.64 -5.08
N THR A 244 -4.76 20.74 -5.57
CA THR A 244 -3.30 20.86 -5.49
C THR A 244 -2.66 21.56 -6.70
N SER A 245 -3.46 22.02 -7.66
CA SER A 245 -2.98 22.82 -8.80
C SER A 245 -2.54 24.22 -8.37
N GLU A 246 -1.85 24.97 -9.23
CA GLU A 246 -1.27 26.28 -8.87
C GLU A 246 -2.28 27.29 -8.31
N SER A 247 -3.54 27.23 -8.76
CA SER A 247 -4.63 28.09 -8.32
C SER A 247 -5.68 27.34 -7.48
N GLY A 248 -5.38 26.10 -7.07
CA GLY A 248 -6.29 25.27 -6.29
C GLY A 248 -6.25 25.61 -4.81
N HIS A 249 -7.33 25.29 -4.09
CA HIS A 249 -7.44 25.54 -2.66
C HIS A 249 -7.82 24.26 -1.91
N TYR A 250 -7.16 24.02 -0.79
CA TYR A 250 -7.52 22.96 0.14
C TYR A 250 -7.25 23.35 1.59
N THR A 251 -7.99 22.69 2.48
CA THR A 251 -7.72 22.68 3.92
C THR A 251 -7.01 21.38 4.26
N LEU A 252 -5.85 21.49 4.90
CA LEU A 252 -5.12 20.38 5.49
C LEU A 252 -5.37 20.34 6.99
N VAL A 253 -5.96 19.25 7.47
CA VAL A 253 -6.15 18.95 8.88
C VAL A 253 -5.29 17.74 9.23
N ILE A 254 -4.38 17.91 10.18
CA ILE A 254 -3.57 16.82 10.73
C ILE A 254 -3.90 16.71 12.22
N GLU A 255 -4.54 15.62 12.60
CA GLU A 255 -4.92 15.30 13.96
C GLU A 255 -3.97 14.23 14.50
N THR A 256 -3.18 14.61 15.51
CA THR A 256 -2.37 13.70 16.32
C THR A 256 -3.01 13.50 17.68
N GLU A 257 -2.53 12.53 18.46
CA GLU A 257 -3.00 12.29 19.83
C GLU A 257 -2.87 13.53 20.73
N THR A 258 -1.88 14.38 20.46
CA THR A 258 -1.54 15.54 21.29
C THR A 258 -2.01 16.87 20.71
N LYS A 259 -2.25 16.96 19.40
CA LYS A 259 -2.48 18.24 18.74
C LYS A 259 -3.19 18.08 17.40
N THR A 260 -4.05 19.06 17.10
CA THR A 260 -4.59 19.23 15.75
C THR A 260 -3.93 20.43 15.08
N TYR A 261 -3.45 20.22 13.87
CA TYR A 261 -2.90 21.24 12.99
C TYR A 261 -3.89 21.50 11.86
N VAL A 262 -4.22 22.77 11.64
CA VAL A 262 -5.06 23.19 10.52
C VAL A 262 -4.25 24.16 9.68
N SER A 263 -4.23 23.93 8.36
CA SER A 263 -3.54 24.78 7.40
C SER A 263 -4.45 25.02 6.20
N TYR A 264 -4.63 26.28 5.84
CA TYR A 264 -5.30 26.65 4.60
C TYR A 264 -4.23 26.85 3.52
N VAL A 265 -4.40 26.16 2.40
CA VAL A 265 -3.40 26.11 1.35
C VAL A 265 -4.01 26.56 0.04
N GLU A 266 -3.32 27.48 -0.63
CA GLU A 266 -3.57 27.88 -2.00
C GLU A 266 -2.35 27.50 -2.84
N GLY A 267 -2.55 26.63 -3.82
CA GLY A 267 -1.48 25.92 -4.50
C GLY A 267 -0.58 25.18 -3.52
N ASN A 268 0.64 25.69 -3.32
CA ASN A 268 1.58 25.18 -2.31
C ASN A 268 2.02 26.25 -1.30
N HIS A 269 1.32 27.38 -1.28
CA HIS A 269 1.56 28.43 -0.31
C HIS A 269 0.63 28.20 0.87
N LYS A 270 1.22 27.95 2.04
CA LYS A 270 0.50 27.96 3.30
C LYS A 270 0.03 29.40 3.54
N LEU A 271 -1.26 29.65 3.43
CA LEU A 271 -1.84 30.98 3.56
C LEU A 271 -1.88 31.43 5.02
N SER A 272 -2.12 30.50 5.96
CA SER A 272 -2.08 30.76 7.39
C SER A 272 -1.78 29.49 8.19
N SER A 273 -1.25 29.70 9.39
CA SER A 273 -0.82 28.67 10.34
C SER A 273 -1.47 28.94 11.69
N ASP A 274 -2.78 29.15 11.71
CA ASP A 274 -3.43 29.61 12.92
C ASP A 274 -4.16 28.46 13.60
N SER A 275 -3.69 28.15 14.81
CA SER A 275 -4.54 27.61 15.86
C SER A 275 -5.62 28.66 16.13
N HIS A 276 -6.75 28.55 15.42
CA HIS A 276 -7.84 29.51 15.58
C HIS A 276 -9.13 28.84 15.99
N ASP A 277 -9.82 29.61 16.83
CA ASP A 277 -11.08 29.43 17.56
C ASP A 277 -12.32 29.23 16.65
N GLY A 278 -12.10 28.73 15.43
CA GLY A 278 -13.14 28.36 14.46
C GLY A 278 -13.32 26.84 14.44
N SER A 279 -14.55 26.38 14.21
CA SER A 279 -14.83 24.96 14.03
C SER A 279 -14.01 24.38 12.88
N ILE A 280 -13.19 23.37 13.17
CA ILE A 280 -12.46 22.57 12.17
C ILE A 280 -13.48 22.09 11.12
N PRO A 281 -13.26 22.34 9.82
CA PRO A 281 -14.20 21.92 8.80
C PRO A 281 -14.35 20.39 8.81
N VAL A 282 -15.59 19.94 8.95
CA VAL A 282 -15.93 18.51 9.06
C VAL A 282 -15.98 17.83 7.68
N GLN A 283 -16.07 18.61 6.61
CA GLN A 283 -16.12 18.13 5.23
C GLN A 283 -15.55 19.18 4.27
N GLY A 284 -14.96 18.73 3.18
CA GLY A 284 -14.57 19.61 2.09
C GLY A 284 -15.77 20.06 1.25
N THR A 285 -15.55 21.07 0.43
CA THR A 285 -16.52 21.59 -0.54
C THR A 285 -15.89 21.61 -1.93
N LYS A 286 -16.70 21.93 -2.94
CA LYS A 286 -16.21 22.09 -4.31
C LYS A 286 -15.12 23.15 -4.43
N ASP A 287 -15.20 24.18 -3.59
CA ASP A 287 -14.31 25.34 -3.62
C ASP A 287 -13.14 25.22 -2.64
N SER A 288 -13.19 24.27 -1.70
CA SER A 288 -12.11 23.99 -0.75
C SER A 288 -12.08 22.51 -0.40
N TYR A 289 -11.15 21.78 -1.01
CA TYR A 289 -11.00 20.35 -0.75
C TYR A 289 -10.46 20.12 0.67
N LEU A 290 -10.90 19.07 1.35
CA LEU A 290 -10.40 18.72 2.69
C LEU A 290 -9.46 17.52 2.61
N VAL A 291 -8.23 17.70 3.08
CA VAL A 291 -7.28 16.60 3.35
C VAL A 291 -7.18 16.44 4.85
N TRP A 292 -7.77 15.37 5.38
CA TRP A 292 -7.74 15.03 6.81
C TRP A 292 -6.86 13.82 7.05
N ILE A 293 -5.83 14.00 7.87
CA ILE A 293 -4.92 12.96 8.31
C ILE A 293 -5.09 12.81 9.81
N GLU A 294 -5.43 11.62 10.26
CA GLU A 294 -5.55 11.26 11.67
C GLU A 294 -4.49 10.21 11.97
N CYS A 295 -3.65 10.41 12.99
CA CYS A 295 -2.58 9.48 13.35
C CYS A 295 -2.23 9.60 14.83
N LYS A 296 -1.41 8.69 15.36
CA LYS A 296 -0.94 8.81 16.74
C LYS A 296 0.08 9.94 16.86
N THR A 297 1.15 9.85 16.07
CA THR A 297 2.18 10.90 15.91
C THR A 297 2.58 11.03 14.45
N LEU A 298 3.00 12.24 14.04
CA LEU A 298 3.51 12.52 12.70
C LEU A 298 4.59 13.60 12.77
N LYS A 299 5.78 13.32 12.23
CA LYS A 299 6.89 14.30 12.20
C LYS A 299 6.86 15.18 10.96
N GLU A 300 6.62 14.56 9.81
CA GLU A 300 6.72 15.18 8.51
C GLU A 300 5.58 14.74 7.60
N PHE A 301 5.05 15.68 6.82
CA PHE A 301 4.05 15.43 5.80
C PHE A 301 4.49 16.04 4.47
N SER A 302 4.30 15.30 3.39
CA SER A 302 4.45 15.82 2.03
C SER A 302 3.26 15.47 1.16
N LEU A 303 2.81 16.45 0.39
CA LEU A 303 1.80 16.30 -0.65
C LEU A 303 2.38 16.82 -1.96
N SER A 304 2.45 15.95 -2.96
CA SER A 304 3.04 16.26 -4.26
C SER A 304 2.12 15.93 -5.41
N ASN A 305 2.30 16.64 -6.52
CA ASN A 305 1.78 16.29 -7.83
C ASN A 305 2.95 16.33 -8.84
N ASP A 306 2.66 16.16 -10.13
CA ASP A 306 3.72 16.13 -11.16
C ASP A 306 4.51 17.43 -11.33
N THR A 307 4.01 18.53 -10.78
CA THR A 307 4.63 19.84 -10.94
C THR A 307 5.33 20.33 -9.68
N ARG A 308 4.82 19.99 -8.49
CA ARG A 308 5.22 20.63 -7.23
C ARG A 308 4.95 19.75 -6.00
N THR A 309 5.59 20.11 -4.89
CA THR A 309 5.44 19.44 -3.58
C THR A 309 5.24 20.46 -2.47
N LEU A 310 4.16 20.32 -1.69
CA LEU A 310 4.02 20.91 -0.36
C LEU A 310 4.76 20.01 0.65
N TYR A 311 5.54 20.63 1.53
CA TYR A 311 6.20 19.97 2.65
C TYR A 311 5.81 20.66 3.96
N VAL A 312 5.44 19.87 4.97
CA VAL A 312 5.03 20.34 6.29
C VAL A 312 5.83 19.57 7.34
N GLN A 313 6.65 20.29 8.11
CA GLN A 313 7.33 19.75 9.28
C GLN A 313 6.51 20.09 10.53
N LEU A 314 6.15 19.06 11.31
CA LEU A 314 5.28 19.16 12.49
C LEU A 314 6.07 19.12 13.79
N GLU A 315 7.18 18.38 13.81
CA GLU A 315 8.11 18.31 14.93
C GLU A 315 9.48 18.89 14.53
N ALA A 316 10.09 19.69 15.41
CA ALA A 316 11.47 20.13 15.21
C ALA A 316 12.41 18.93 15.40
N THR A 317 13.31 18.72 14.44
CA THR A 317 14.43 17.78 14.61
C THR A 317 15.32 18.30 15.74
N ALA A 318 15.36 17.57 16.86
CA ALA A 318 16.25 17.82 17.99
C ALA A 318 17.71 17.49 17.65
#